data_AF-A0AAD9JLZ0-F1
#
_entry.id   AF-A0AAD9JLZ0-F1
#
_cell.length_a   1.000
_cell.length_b   1.000
_cell.length_c   1.000
_cell.angle_alpha   90.00
_cell.angle_beta   90.00
_cell.angle_gamma   90.00
#
_symmetry.space_group_name_H-M   'P 1'
#
loop_
_entity.id
_entity.type
_entity.pdbx_description
1 polymer ?
#
loop_
_entity_poly.entity_id
_entity_poly.type
_entity_poly.pdbx_seq_one_letter_code
_entity_poly.pdbx_strand_id
1 'polypeptide(L)' 'MLLFGKLSIKIRSPQIDSETNSRMNSLMNVASEYFIVPKLNEVGRNGYPLPVLDDVKYINPAIHLLENTVCISTDLKYNP' A
#
# COMPACT_ATOMS: atom_id res chain seq x y z
N MET A 1 -6.08 2.35 10.23
CA MET A 1 -5.25 3.47 9.73
C MET A 1 -3.93 2.87 9.28
N LEU A 2 -3.72 2.67 7.98
CA LEU A 2 -2.45 2.15 7.46
C LEU A 2 -1.42 3.29 7.54
N LEU A 3 -0.43 3.15 8.42
CA LEU A 3 0.72 4.06 8.48
C LEU A 3 1.60 3.80 7.25
N PHE A 4 1.45 4.62 6.22
CA PHE A 4 2.43 4.67 5.14
C PHE A 4 3.65 5.44 5.66
N GLY A 5 4.82 4.79 5.61
CA GLY A 5 6.10 5.43 5.91
C GLY A 5 6.35 6.62 4.98
N LYS A 6 7.09 7.62 5.48
CA LYS A 6 7.47 8.82 4.73
C LYS A 6 8.05 8.46 3.37
N LEU A 7 7.36 8.80 2.29
CA LEU A 7 7.84 8.64 0.91
C LEU A 7 9.07 9.52 0.70
N SER A 8 10.26 8.92 0.69
CA SER A 8 11.51 9.63 0.44
C SER A 8 11.80 9.63 -1.06
N ILE A 9 11.51 10.75 -1.72
CA ILE A 9 11.70 10.91 -3.17
C ILE A 9 13.09 11.51 -3.41
N LYS A 10 13.93 10.79 -4.16
CA LYS A 10 15.27 11.25 -4.56
C LYS A 10 15.25 11.62 -6.03
N ILE A 11 15.31 12.92 -6.33
CA ILE A 11 15.40 13.43 -7.70
C ILE A 11 16.78 13.09 -8.25
N ARG A 12 16.83 12.23 -9.28
CA ARG A 12 18.08 11.87 -9.98
C ARG A 12 18.31 12.81 -11.16
N SER A 13 18.60 14.08 -10.88
CA SER A 13 19.02 15.05 -11.91
C SER A 13 20.27 15.80 -11.46
N PRO A 14 21.35 15.81 -12.26
CA PRO A 14 22.64 16.35 -11.84
C PRO A 14 22.72 17.89 -11.74
N GLN A 15 21.65 18.63 -12.04
CA GLN A 15 21.71 20.10 -12.17
C GLN A 15 20.56 20.86 -11.46
N ILE A 16 20.00 20.33 -10.38
CA ILE A 16 18.99 21.04 -9.59
C ILE A 16 19.63 21.50 -8.29
N ASP A 17 19.57 22.81 -8.02
CA ASP A 17 20.03 23.40 -6.76
C ASP A 17 19.25 22.83 -5.55
N SER A 18 19.83 22.96 -4.35
CA SER A 18 19.26 22.38 -3.12
C SER A 18 17.91 23.01 -2.75
N GLU A 19 17.69 24.28 -3.07
CA GLU A 19 16.46 25.00 -2.77
C GLU A 19 15.29 24.49 -3.63
N THR A 20 15.51 24.33 -4.94
CA THR A 20 14.53 23.78 -5.88
C THR A 20 14.17 22.35 -5.53
N ASN A 21 15.15 21.52 -5.12
CA ASN A 21 14.89 20.18 -4.61
C ASN A 21 14.00 20.19 -3.34
N SER A 22 14.23 21.13 -2.42
CA SER A 22 13.43 21.26 -1.19
C SER A 22 11.97 21.63 -1.47
N ARG A 23 11.76 22.59 -2.38
CA ARG A 23 10.40 22.99 -2.82
C ARG A 23 9.70 21.85 -3.54
N MET A 24 10.39 21.13 -4.43
CA MET A 24 9.83 20.00 -5.15
C MET A 24 9.48 18.83 -4.21
N ASN A 25 10.34 18.53 -3.22
CA ASN A 25 10.04 17.53 -2.19
C ASN A 25 8.80 17.92 -1.37
N SER A 26 8.64 19.20 -1.03
CA SER A 26 7.46 19.69 -0.32
C SER A 26 6.18 19.51 -1.15
N LEU A 27 6.21 19.86 -2.43
CA LEU A 27 5.09 19.64 -3.36
C LEU A 27 4.75 18.17 -3.51
N MET A 28 5.76 17.29 -3.59
CA MET A 28 5.55 15.86 -3.71
C MET A 28 5.00 15.22 -2.42
N ASN A 29 5.38 15.73 -1.25
CA ASN A 29 4.79 15.30 0.02
C ASN A 29 3.30 15.65 0.06
N VAL A 30 2.94 16.88 -0.32
CA VAL A 30 1.52 17.31 -0.44
C VAL A 30 0.78 16.43 -1.45
N ALA A 31 1.35 16.22 -2.64
CA ALA A 31 0.73 15.34 -3.64
C ALA A 31 0.54 13.91 -3.12
N SER A 32 1.51 13.40 -2.36
CA SER A 32 1.45 12.08 -1.75
C SER A 32 0.33 11.97 -0.71
N GLU A 33 0.23 12.94 0.20
CA GLU A 33 -0.76 12.94 1.28
C GLU A 33 -2.19 13.15 0.79
N TYR A 34 -2.40 14.02 -0.20
CA TYR A 34 -3.74 14.39 -0.64
C TYR A 34 -4.27 13.54 -1.81
N PHE A 35 -3.40 12.95 -2.63
CA PHE A 35 -3.83 12.20 -3.82
C PHE A 35 -3.36 10.75 -3.83
N ILE A 36 -2.05 10.49 -3.61
CA ILE A 36 -1.49 9.14 -3.77
C ILE A 36 -1.94 8.21 -2.64
N VAL A 37 -1.72 8.59 -1.38
CA VAL A 37 -2.08 7.78 -0.22
C VAL A 37 -3.59 7.53 -0.14
N PRO A 38 -4.48 8.53 -0.35
CA PRO A 38 -5.91 8.29 -0.39
C PRO A 38 -6.31 7.31 -1.50
N LYS A 39 -5.71 7.43 -2.69
CA LYS A 39 -6.04 6.53 -3.80
C LYS A 39 -5.55 5.10 -3.57
N LEU A 40 -4.35 4.93 -3.02
CA LEU A 40 -3.84 3.60 -2.62
C LEU A 40 -4.69 2.98 -1.52
N ASN A 41 -5.15 3.76 -0.54
CA ASN A 41 -6.07 3.28 0.48
C ASN A 41 -7.43 2.87 -0.09
N GLU A 42 -7.95 3.61 -1.08
CA GLU A 42 -9.19 3.25 -1.78
C GLU A 42 -9.04 1.89 -2.50
N VAL A 43 -7.94 1.70 -3.23
CA VAL A 43 -7.63 0.43 -3.90
C VAL A 43 -7.46 -0.69 -2.87
N GLY A 44 -6.68 -0.47 -1.81
CA GLY A 44 -6.46 -1.46 -0.76
C GLY A 44 -7.74 -1.83 0.00
N ARG A 45 -8.66 -0.88 0.19
CA ARG A 45 -9.97 -1.14 0.81
C ARG A 45 -10.90 -1.98 -0.05
N ASN A 46 -10.85 -1.82 -1.38
CA ASN A 46 -11.64 -2.65 -2.28
C ASN A 46 -11.17 -4.11 -2.24
N GLY A 47 -9.92 -4.34 -1.84
CA GLY A 47 -9.35 -5.67 -1.68
C GLY A 47 -9.20 -6.41 -3.01
N TYR A 48 -8.90 -7.70 -2.91
CA TYR A 48 -8.84 -8.61 -4.05
C TYR A 48 -9.59 -9.90 -3.67
N PRO A 49 -10.52 -10.40 -4.50
CA PRO A 49 -11.29 -11.59 -4.16
C PRO A 49 -10.38 -12.81 -4.11
N LEU A 50 -10.45 -13.56 -3.01
CA LEU A 50 -9.78 -14.85 -2.88
C LEU A 50 -10.61 -15.93 -3.60
N PRO A 51 -9.97 -17.00 -4.12
CA PRO A 51 -10.68 -18.13 -4.72
C PRO A 51 -11.49 -18.84 -3.64
N VAL A 52 -12.82 -18.67 -3.68
CA VAL A 52 -13.76 -19.19 -2.67
C VAL A 52 -14.06 -20.66 -2.96
N LEU A 53 -14.02 -21.49 -1.90
CA LEU A 53 -14.69 -22.79 -1.88
C LEU A 53 -16.09 -22.55 -1.27
N ASP A 54 -17.13 -23.18 -1.81
CA ASP A 54 -18.49 -23.01 -1.26
C ASP A 54 -18.52 -23.37 0.25
N ASP A 55 -19.39 -22.69 1.01
CA ASP A 55 -19.65 -22.92 2.45
C ASP A 55 -18.49 -22.65 3.44
N VAL A 56 -17.43 -21.95 3.03
CA VAL A 56 -16.34 -21.52 3.96
C VAL A 56 -16.21 -19.99 4.11
N LYS A 57 -15.91 -19.56 5.33
CA LYS A 57 -15.52 -18.18 5.67
C LYS A 57 -14.06 -18.15 6.11
N TYR A 58 -13.28 -17.24 5.55
CA TYR A 58 -11.92 -16.94 6.00
C TYR A 58 -11.95 -16.16 7.32
N ILE A 59 -11.18 -16.60 8.31
CA ILE A 59 -11.01 -15.92 9.60
C ILE A 59 -9.52 -15.72 9.90
N ASN A 60 -9.20 -14.75 10.76
CA ASN A 60 -7.83 -14.42 11.18
C ASN A 60 -6.82 -14.25 10.03
N PRO A 61 -7.11 -13.44 8.99
CA PRO A 61 -6.18 -13.30 7.87
C PRO A 61 -4.91 -12.55 8.31
N ALA A 62 -3.76 -13.07 7.89
CA ALA A 62 -2.45 -12.42 8.01
C ALA A 62 -1.77 -12.37 6.64
N ILE A 63 -1.01 -11.30 6.41
CA ILE A 63 -0.30 -11.04 5.15
C ILE A 63 1.19 -11.09 5.45
N HIS A 64 1.91 -11.93 4.70
CA HIS A 64 3.36 -12.04 4.75
C HIS A 64 3.94 -11.66 3.39
N LEU A 65 4.89 -10.73 3.40
CA LEU A 65 5.65 -10.36 2.21
C LEU A 65 6.86 -11.28 2.10
N LEU A 66 6.89 -12.08 1.04
CA LEU A 66 8.01 -12.94 0.69
C LEU A 66 8.70 -12.38 -0.57
N GLU A 67 9.86 -12.94 -0.92
CA GLU A 67 10.53 -12.56 -2.16
C GLU A 67 9.61 -12.82 -3.37
N ASN A 68 9.28 -11.74 -4.10
CA ASN A 68 8.42 -11.73 -5.28
C ASN A 68 7.00 -12.30 -5.10
N THR A 69 6.57 -12.56 -3.87
CA THR A 69 5.28 -13.22 -3.58
C THR A 69 4.61 -12.63 -2.35
N VAL A 70 3.29 -12.50 -2.40
CA VAL A 70 2.47 -12.18 -1.23
C VAL A 70 1.82 -13.47 -0.73
N CYS A 71 2.10 -13.84 0.51
CA CYS A 71 1.48 -14.99 1.17
C CYS A 71 0.33 -14.49 2.05
N ILE A 72 -0.86 -15.06 1.85
CA ILE A 72 -2.05 -14.80 2.65
C ILE A 72 -2.31 -16.07 3.47
N SER A 73 -2.13 -15.98 4.78
CA SER A 73 -2.44 -17.04 5.74
C SER A 73 -3.77 -16.72 6.41
N THR A 74 -4.65 -17.71 6.53
CA THR A 74 -5.98 -17.52 7.12
C THR A 74 -6.52 -18.87 7.58
N ASP A 75 -7.25 -18.90 8.67
CA ASP A 75 -7.98 -20.09 9.09
C ASP A 75 -9.33 -20.15 8.37
N LEU A 76 -9.90 -21.35 8.26
CA LEU A 76 -11.22 -21.56 7.67
C LEU A 76 -12.25 -21.87 8.75
N LYS A 77 -13.41 -21.22 8.64
CA LYS A 77 -14.61 -21.59 9.39
C LYS A 77 -15.65 -22.09 8.40
N TYR A 78 -15.97 -23.38 8.51
CA TYR A 78 -17.07 -23.98 7.76
C TYR A 78 -18.40 -23.50 8.33
N ASN A 79 -19.33 -23.12 7.45
CA ASN A 79 -20.65 -22.64 7.84
C ASN A 79 -21.72 -23.39 7.03
N PRO A 80 -22.10 -24.62 7.48
CA PRO A 80 -23.09 -25.45 6.81
C PRO A 80 -24.50 -24.86 6.81
#